data_AF-A0A7V9VHH4-F1
#
_entry.id   AF-A0A7V9VHH4-F1
#
_cell.length_a   1.000
_cell.length_b   1.000
_cell.length_c   1.000
_cell.angle_alpha   90.00
_cell.angle_beta   90.00
_cell.angle_gamma   90.00
#
_symmetry.space_group_name_H-M   'P 1'
#
loop_
_entity.id
_entity.type
_entity.pdbx_description
1 polymer ?
#
loop_
_entity_poly.entity_id
_entity_poly.type
_entity_poly.pdbx_seq_one_letter_code
_entity_poly.pdbx_strand_id
1 'polypeptide(L)' 'MNKMLSFVVGGAVGTAVGAAVSAMMAPQRGAELQAEVQATLDEARSAGEQADVEAREAFRRRFREQVGDDDALKDRS' A
#
# COMPACT_ATOMS: atom_id res chain seq x y z
N MET A 1 16.65 9.37 -13.13
CA MET A 1 15.41 10.07 -12.70
C MET A 1 15.56 10.43 -11.23
N ASN A 2 15.37 11.68 -10.83
CA ASN A 2 15.57 12.11 -9.44
C ASN A 2 14.56 11.43 -8.52
N LYS A 3 15.03 10.61 -7.56
CA LYS A 3 14.20 9.86 -6.60
C LYS A 3 13.26 10.78 -5.80
N MET A 4 13.68 12.02 -5.54
CA MET A 4 12.85 13.06 -4.93
C MET A 4 11.64 13.45 -5.81
N LEU A 5 11.83 13.53 -7.13
CA LEU A 5 10.77 13.93 -8.05
C LEU A 5 9.70 12.85 -8.15
N SER A 6 10.11 11.58 -8.21
CA SER A 6 9.18 10.44 -8.12
C SER A 6 8.42 10.41 -6.79
N PHE A 7 9.07 10.75 -5.69
CA PHE A 7 8.41 10.82 -4.38
C PHE A 7 7.35 11.94 -4.33
N VAL A 8 7.68 13.14 -4.83
CA VAL A 8 6.74 14.27 -4.88
C VAL A 8 5.54 13.97 -5.78
N VAL A 9 5.77 13.40 -6.96
CA VAL A 9 4.70 13.01 -7.88
C VAL A 9 3.81 11.93 -7.24
N GLY A 10 4.41 10.91 -6.62
CA GLY A 10 3.67 9.88 -5.89
C GLY A 10 2.83 10.45 -4.75
N GLY A 11 3.39 11.38 -3.96
CA GLY A 11 2.67 12.05 -2.88
C GLY A 11 1.49 12.89 -3.37
N ALA A 12 1.67 13.63 -4.46
CA ALA A 12 0.60 14.44 -5.06
C ALA A 12 -0.56 13.57 -5.56
N VAL A 13 -0.25 12.48 -6.26
CA VAL A 13 -1.25 11.53 -6.76
C VAL A 13 -1.97 10.83 -5.61
N GLY A 14 -1.23 10.33 -4.61
CA GLY A 14 -1.84 9.68 -3.44
C GLY A 14 -2.77 10.60 -2.67
N THR A 15 -2.38 11.87 -2.50
CA THR A 15 -3.22 12.88 -1.83
C THR A 15 -4.51 13.15 -2.62
N ALA A 16 -4.42 13.29 -3.95
CA ALA A 16 -5.59 13.53 -4.79
C ALA A 16 -6.60 12.37 -4.72
N VAL A 17 -6.11 11.13 -4.80
CA VAL A 17 -6.94 9.93 -4.68
C VAL A 17 -7.58 9.83 -3.28
N GLY A 18 -6.80 10.03 -2.22
CA GLY A 18 -7.30 10.00 -0.84
C GLY A 18 -8.36 11.07 -0.58
N ALA A 19 -8.19 12.28 -1.12
CA ALA A 19 -9.18 13.35 -1.02
C ALA A 19 -10.49 13.00 -1.75
N ALA A 20 -10.41 12.38 -2.93
CA ALA A 20 -11.58 11.97 -3.70
C ALA A 20 -12.40 10.90 -2.94
N VAL A 21 -11.73 9.87 -2.42
CA VAL A 21 -12.38 8.83 -1.59
C VAL A 21 -13.01 9.44 -0.34
N SER A 22 -12.30 10.34 0.35
CA SER A 22 -12.83 11.01 1.54
C SER A 22 -14.07 11.84 1.25
N ALA A 23 -14.09 12.53 0.10
CA ALA A 23 -15.27 13.28 -0.34
C ALA A 23 -16.45 12.36 -0.68
N MET A 24 -16.20 11.14 -1.18
CA MET A 24 -17.24 10.14 -1.43
C MET A 24 -17.79 9.54 -0.13
N MET A 25 -16.97 9.40 0.92
CA MET A 25 -17.42 8.98 2.26
C MET A 25 -18.09 10.09 3.08
N ALA A 26 -18.24 11.31 2.54
CA ALA A 26 -18.88 12.39 3.28
C ALA A 26 -20.33 12.02 3.70
N PRO A 27 -20.80 12.43 4.90
CA PRO A 27 -22.12 12.05 5.41
C PRO A 27 -23.29 12.42 4.48
N GLN A 28 -23.09 13.45 3.65
CA GLN A 28 -24.08 14.00 2.72
C GLN A 28 -24.34 13.11 1.48
N ARG A 29 -23.52 12.08 1.25
CA ARG A 29 -23.54 11.26 0.02
C ARG A 29 -24.49 10.06 0.07
N GLY A 30 -25.10 9.76 1.23
CA GLY A 30 -26.02 8.65 1.42
C GLY A 30 -25.33 7.31 1.74
N ALA A 31 -26.03 6.43 2.43
CA ALA A 31 -25.47 5.19 2.99
C ALA A 31 -25.07 4.16 1.92
N GLU A 32 -25.76 4.12 0.78
CA GLU A 32 -25.49 3.17 -0.30
C GLU A 32 -24.14 3.43 -0.98
N LEU A 33 -23.85 4.69 -1.34
CA LEU A 33 -22.55 5.07 -1.90
C LEU A 33 -21.41 4.81 -0.90
N GLN A 34 -21.64 5.09 0.39
CA GLN A 34 -20.64 4.82 1.42
C GLN A 34 -20.34 3.33 1.56
N ALA A 35 -21.37 2.48 1.50
CA ALA A 35 -21.21 1.03 1.59
C ALA A 35 -20.42 0.48 0.38
N GLU A 36 -20.71 0.94 -0.84
CA GLU A 36 -19.99 0.53 -2.05
C GLU A 36 -18.52 0.97 -2.03
N VAL A 37 -18.26 2.21 -1.63
CA VAL A 37 -16.89 2.74 -1.47
C VAL A 37 -16.14 1.95 -0.41
N GLN A 38 -16.77 1.66 0.73
CA GLN A 38 -16.14 0.89 1.80
C GLN A 38 -15.79 -0.53 1.34
N ALA A 39 -16.71 -1.23 0.66
CA ALA A 39 -16.45 -2.57 0.12
C ALA A 39 -15.27 -2.57 -0.86
N THR A 40 -15.20 -1.56 -1.73
CA THR A 40 -14.07 -1.40 -2.66
C THR A 40 -12.74 -1.16 -1.93
N LEU A 41 -12.76 -0.34 -0.88
CA LEU A 41 -11.56 -0.08 -0.07
C LEU A 41 -11.10 -1.33 0.70
N ASP A 42 -12.03 -2.10 1.23
CA ASP A 42 -11.73 -3.32 1.98
C ASP A 42 -11.09 -4.38 1.06
N GLU A 43 -11.61 -4.55 -0.16
CA GLU A 43 -11.01 -5.41 -1.18
C GLU A 43 -9.60 -4.94 -1.57
N ALA A 44 -9.45 -3.65 -1.87
CA ALA A 44 -8.16 -3.06 -2.22
C ALA A 44 -7.13 -3.21 -1.09
N ARG A 45 -7.57 -3.10 0.16
CA ARG A 45 -6.74 -3.30 1.34
C ARG A 45 -6.30 -4.75 1.48
N SER A 46 -7.21 -5.70 1.34
CA SER A 46 -6.89 -7.15 1.40
C SER A 46 -5.88 -7.54 0.32
N ALA A 47 -6.07 -7.07 -0.92
CA ALA A 47 -5.13 -7.28 -2.01
C ALA A 47 -3.76 -6.63 -1.73
N GLY A 48 -3.76 -5.42 -1.15
CA GLY A 48 -2.55 -4.71 -0.75
C GLY A 48 -1.76 -5.42 0.35
N GLU A 49 -2.45 -5.97 1.35
CA GLU A 49 -1.82 -6.73 2.44
C GLU A 49 -1.14 -8.01 1.90
N GLN A 50 -1.80 -8.72 0.97
CA GLN A 50 -1.19 -9.88 0.31
C GLN A 50 0.05 -9.49 -0.52
N ALA A 51 -0.05 -8.42 -1.31
CA ALA A 51 1.06 -7.93 -2.11
C ALA A 51 2.24 -7.46 -1.26
N ASP A 52 1.99 -6.86 -0.08
CA ASP A 52 3.03 -6.42 0.85
C ASP A 52 3.76 -7.61 1.47
N VAL A 53 3.06 -8.70 1.81
CA VAL A 53 3.69 -9.95 2.28
C VAL A 53 4.61 -10.52 1.21
N GLU A 54 4.12 -10.67 -0.03
CA GLU A 54 4.91 -11.20 -1.15
C GLU A 54 6.12 -10.30 -1.45
N ALA A 55 5.93 -8.98 -1.49
CA ALA A 55 7.00 -8.02 -1.74
C ALA A 55 8.06 -8.06 -0.64
N ARG A 56 7.66 -8.17 0.63
CA ARG A 56 8.59 -8.30 1.77
C ARG A 56 9.39 -9.60 1.68
N GLU A 57 8.77 -10.70 1.33
CA GLU A 57 9.47 -11.98 1.13
C GLU A 57 10.47 -11.90 -0.02
N ALA A 58 10.07 -11.32 -1.16
CA ALA A 58 10.96 -11.10 -2.29
C ALA A 58 12.15 -10.19 -1.91
N PHE A 59 11.90 -9.13 -1.14
CA PHE A 59 12.95 -8.25 -0.63
C PHE A 59 13.90 -8.97 0.32
N ARG A 60 13.38 -9.72 1.28
CA ARG A 60 14.21 -10.49 2.23
C ARG A 60 15.08 -11.51 1.48
N ARG A 61 14.51 -12.25 0.52
CA ARG A 61 15.26 -13.20 -0.31
C ARG A 61 16.40 -12.50 -1.06
N ARG A 62 16.08 -11.42 -1.77
CA ARG A 62 17.07 -10.64 -2.52
C ARG A 62 18.13 -9.99 -1.63
N PHE A 63 17.77 -9.65 -0.40
CA PHE A 63 18.73 -9.13 0.58
C PHE A 63 19.69 -10.22 1.05
N ARG A 64 19.18 -11.39 1.44
CA ARG A 64 19.99 -12.57 1.85
C ARG A 64 20.99 -12.97 0.76
N GLU A 65 20.54 -13.04 -0.49
CA GLU A 65 21.39 -13.31 -1.66
C GLU A 65 22.53 -12.28 -1.79
N GLN A 66 22.25 -10.99 -1.51
CA GLN A 66 23.26 -9.92 -1.59
C GLN A 66 24.26 -9.95 -0.43
N VAL A 67 23.83 -10.34 0.78
CA VAL A 67 24.70 -10.37 1.96
C VAL A 67 25.40 -11.72 2.17
N GLY A 68 25.01 -12.75 1.43
CA GLY A 68 25.59 -14.10 1.53
C GLY A 68 25.28 -14.80 2.85
N ASP A 69 24.19 -14.42 3.51
CA ASP A 69 23.75 -14.95 4.79
C ASP A 69 22.26 -15.34 4.69
N ASP A 70 21.99 -16.64 4.70
CA ASP A 70 20.64 -17.22 4.60
C ASP A 70 19.78 -16.96 5.85
N ASP A 71 20.42 -16.61 6.97
CA ASP A 71 19.74 -16.30 8.23
C ASP A 71 19.51 -14.79 8.42
N ALA A 72 19.98 -13.95 7.50
CA ALA A 72 19.76 -12.51 7.59
C ALA A 72 18.26 -12.16 7.63
N LEU A 73 17.89 -11.29 8.58
CA LEU A 73 16.51 -10.85 8.85
C LEU A 73 15.56 -11.96 9.32
N LYS A 74 16.06 -13.09 9.86
CA LYS A 74 15.22 -14.00 10.66
C LYS A 74 14.92 -13.35 12.01
N ASP A 75 13.64 -13.29 12.38
CA ASP A 75 13.25 -12.92 13.74
C ASP A 75 13.85 -13.95 14.71
N ARG A 76 14.60 -13.47 15.71
CA ARG A 76 14.96 -14.27 16.87
C ARG A 76 13.69 -14.45 17.70
N SER A 77 12.98 -15.55 17.45
CA SER A 77 11.91 -16.05 18.32
C SER A 77 12.48 -16.93 19.42
#